data_AF-A0A950LNP8-F1
#
_entry.id   AF-A0A950LNP8-F1
#
_cell.length_a   1.000
_cell.length_b   1.000
_cell.length_c   1.000
_cell.angle_alpha   90.00
_cell.angle_beta   90.00
_cell.angle_gamma   90.00
#
_symmetry.space_group_name_H-M   'P 1'
#
loop_
_entity.id
_entity.type
_entity.pdbx_description
1 polymer ?
#
loop_
_entity_poly.entity_id
_entity_poly.type
_entity_poly.pdbx_seq_one_letter_code
_entity_poly.pdbx_strand_id
1 'polypeptide(L)'
;LPRSSAYRHLVDLQMAGVVRRVAANDEFARFELAEDLTEHHHHLLCVGCGRVTDVTPSRGFERQVSRTVEELAVDRGFEPHSHRLDVLGLCARCRP
;
A
#
# COMPACT_ATOMS: atom_id res chain seq x y z
N LEU A 1 2.32 3.68 -27.06
CA LEU A 1 0.92 3.84 -26.58
C LEU A 1 0.66 5.31 -26.30
N PRO A 2 -0.47 5.88 -26.74
CA PRO A 2 -0.87 7.24 -26.33
C PRO A 2 -0.95 7.34 -24.81
N ARG A 3 -0.55 8.48 -24.23
CA ARG A 3 -0.59 8.73 -22.78
C ARG A 3 -1.99 8.46 -22.19
N SER A 4 -3.04 8.88 -22.89
CA SER A 4 -4.43 8.62 -22.51
C SER A 4 -4.81 7.13 -22.49
N SER A 5 -4.22 6.30 -23.35
CA SER A 5 -4.46 4.86 -23.34
C SER A 5 -3.76 4.17 -22.17
N ALA A 6 -2.54 4.60 -21.79
CA ALA A 6 -1.85 4.06 -20.62
C ALA A 6 -2.63 4.30 -19.32
N TYR A 7 -3.17 5.51 -19.11
CA TYR A 7 -4.00 5.80 -17.92
C TYR A 7 -5.30 4.99 -17.89
N ARG A 8 -5.95 4.79 -19.04
CA ARG A 8 -7.14 3.93 -19.12
C ARG A 8 -6.81 2.48 -18.76
N HIS A 9 -5.73 1.95 -19.30
CA HIS A 9 -5.30 0.59 -18.98
C HIS A 9 -4.99 0.42 -17.48
N LEU A 10 -4.42 1.43 -16.81
CA LEU A 10 -4.21 1.37 -15.35
C LEU A 10 -5.52 1.29 -14.58
N VAL A 11 -6.57 1.99 -15.03
CA VAL A 11 -7.91 1.89 -14.44
C VAL A 11 -8.50 0.50 -14.68
N ASP A 12 -8.40 -0.02 -15.90
CA ASP A 12 -8.90 -1.37 -16.24
C ASP A 12 -8.17 -2.45 -15.42
N LEU A 13 -6.85 -2.34 -15.27
CA LEU A 13 -6.04 -3.24 -14.45
C LEU A 13 -6.39 -3.13 -12.96
N GLN A 14 -6.72 -1.93 -12.47
CA GLN A 14 -7.15 -1.75 -11.09
C GLN A 14 -8.52 -2.41 -10.86
N MET A 15 -9.46 -2.23 -11.79
CA MET A 15 -10.77 -2.88 -11.74
C MET A 15 -10.66 -4.41 -11.82
N ALA A 16 -9.70 -4.92 -12.59
CA ALA A 16 -9.39 -6.34 -12.67
C ALA A 16 -8.62 -6.88 -11.44
N GLY A 17 -8.27 -6.02 -10.47
CA GLY A 17 -7.51 -6.43 -9.28
C GLY A 17 -6.05 -6.78 -9.54
N VAL A 18 -5.50 -6.43 -10.72
CA VAL A 18 -4.10 -6.72 -11.09
C VAL A 18 -3.15 -5.69 -10.50
N VAL A 19 -3.60 -4.43 -10.41
CA VAL A 19 -2.86 -3.34 -9.77
C VAL A 19 -3.69 -2.72 -8.66
N ARG A 20 -3.00 -2.14 -7.69
CA ARG A 20 -3.59 -1.35 -6.61
C ARG A 20 -2.96 0.04 -6.58
N ARG A 21 -3.70 1.02 -6.07
CA ARG A 21 -3.21 2.38 -5.94
C ARG A 21 -2.50 2.55 -4.60
N VAL A 22 -1.27 3.04 -4.64
CA VAL A 22 -0.52 3.46 -3.45
C VAL A 22 -1.04 4.83 -3.03
N ALA A 23 -1.55 4.95 -1.80
CA ALA A 23 -2.04 6.23 -1.30
C ALA A 23 -0.83 7.09 -0.86
N ALA A 24 -0.19 7.75 -1.81
CA ALA A 24 0.78 8.79 -1.53
C ALA A 24 0.08 10.16 -1.45
N ASN A 25 0.57 11.02 -0.56
CA ASN A 25 0.04 12.38 -0.40
C ASN A 25 0.66 13.34 -1.42
N ASP A 26 0.76 12.93 -2.68
CA ASP A 26 1.31 13.72 -3.79
C ASP A 26 0.32 13.86 -4.95
N GLU A 27 0.62 14.75 -5.91
CA GLU A 27 -0.24 15.00 -7.08
C GLU A 27 -0.29 13.82 -8.07
N PHE A 28 0.47 12.75 -7.82
CA PHE A 28 0.64 11.64 -8.76
C PHE A 28 -0.08 10.38 -8.26
N ALA A 29 -0.92 9.80 -9.12
CA ALA A 29 -1.44 8.46 -8.86
C ALA A 29 -0.31 7.44 -9.08
N ARG A 30 0.08 6.74 -8.01
CA ARG A 30 1.04 5.63 -8.03
C ARG A 30 0.28 4.32 -7.99
N PHE A 31 0.72 3.39 -8.83
CA PHE A 31 0.15 2.05 -8.94
C PHE A 31 1.26 1.02 -8.76
N GLU A 32 0.89 -0.09 -8.14
CA GLU A 32 1.75 -1.25 -7.93
C GLU A 32 0.95 -2.52 -8.22
N LEU A 33 1.62 -3.66 -8.40
CA LEU A 33 0.92 -4.93 -8.56
C LEU A 33 0.16 -5.28 -7.27
N ALA A 34 -0.97 -5.96 -7.43
CA ALA A 34 -1.71 -6.47 -6.30
C ALA A 34 -0.86 -7.46 -5.50
N GLU A 35 -1.01 -7.45 -4.18
CA GLU A 35 -0.23 -8.30 -3.28
C GLU A 35 -0.47 -9.79 -3.54
N ASP A 36 -1.63 -10.18 -4.07
CA ASP A 36 -1.91 -11.56 -4.49
C ASP A 36 -1.02 -12.04 -5.65
N LEU A 37 -0.38 -11.11 -6.36
CA LEU A 37 0.56 -11.35 -7.46
C LEU A 37 2.02 -11.12 -7.04
N THR A 38 2.27 -10.72 -5.80
CA THR A 38 3.60 -10.41 -5.26
C THR A 38 3.77 -11.04 -3.87
N GLU A 39 4.89 -10.79 -3.19
CA GLU A 39 5.00 -11.10 -1.76
C GLU A 39 4.30 -9.99 -0.94
N HIS A 40 3.73 -10.34 0.23
CA HIS A 40 3.15 -9.35 1.14
C HIS A 40 4.26 -8.43 1.70
N HIS A 41 4.10 -7.14 1.49
CA HIS A 41 5.02 -6.10 1.92
C HIS A 41 4.24 -4.85 2.31
N HIS A 42 4.87 -4.04 3.16
CA HIS A 42 4.32 -2.77 3.61
C HIS A 42 5.12 -1.61 3.02
N HIS A 43 4.64 -0.38 3.19
CA HIS A 43 5.31 0.79 2.61
C HIS A 43 5.76 1.79 3.66
N LEU A 44 6.93 2.37 3.41
CA LEU A 44 7.33 3.66 3.98
C LEU A 44 7.14 4.74 2.92
N LEU A 45 6.28 5.72 3.18
CA LEU A 45 6.01 6.83 2.26
C LEU A 45 6.58 8.12 2.82
N CYS A 46 7.48 8.74 2.04
CA CYS A 46 8.02 10.05 2.36
C CYS A 46 7.04 11.15 1.97
N VAL A 47 6.50 11.88 2.95
CA VAL A 47 5.59 13.01 2.71
C VAL A 47 6.31 14.25 2.19
N GLY A 48 7.64 14.30 2.26
CA GLY A 48 8.44 15.42 1.75
C GLY A 48 8.78 15.33 0.26
N CYS A 49 8.89 14.11 -0.31
CA CYS A 49 9.28 13.93 -1.72
C CYS A 49 8.49 12.85 -2.47
N GLY A 50 7.49 12.23 -1.84
CA GLY A 50 6.67 11.18 -2.44
C GLY A 50 7.38 9.83 -2.66
N ARG A 51 8.60 9.65 -2.13
CA ARG A 51 9.32 8.38 -2.23
C ARG A 51 8.56 7.29 -1.47
N VAL A 52 8.28 6.18 -2.14
CA VAL A 52 7.77 4.94 -1.55
C VAL A 52 8.93 3.96 -1.40
N THR A 53 8.97 3.22 -0.30
CA THR A 53 9.97 2.18 -0.04
C THR A 53 9.28 0.96 0.53
N ASP A 54 9.44 -0.17 -0.17
CA ASP A 54 8.86 -1.44 0.23
C ASP A 54 9.66 -2.01 1.40
N VAL A 55 8.94 -2.54 2.39
CA VAL A 55 9.52 -3.19 3.56
C VAL A 55 8.85 -4.53 3.80
N THR A 56 9.66 -5.51 4.17
CA THR A 56 9.19 -6.84 4.57
C THR A 56 9.57 -7.03 6.04
N PRO A 57 8.68 -6.72 6.99
CA PRO A 57 8.95 -6.92 8.40
C PRO A 57 9.13 -8.40 8.76
N SER A 58 9.62 -8.63 9.98
CA SER A 58 9.73 -9.99 10.49
C SER A 58 8.35 -10.65 10.60
N ARG A 59 8.32 -11.99 10.46
CA ARG A 59 7.07 -12.77 10.68
C ARG A 59 6.42 -12.52 12.05
N GLY A 60 7.21 -12.16 13.07
CA GLY A 60 6.68 -11.83 14.39
C GLY A 60 5.89 -10.53 14.41
N PHE A 61 6.41 -9.51 13.71
CA PHE A 61 5.73 -8.23 13.51
C PHE A 61 4.41 -8.43 12.76
N GLU A 62 4.45 -9.16 11.64
CA GLU A 62 3.25 -9.44 10.84
C GLU A 62 2.13 -10.10 11.66
N ARG A 63 2.48 -11.13 12.45
CA ARG A 63 1.49 -11.79 13.32
C ARG A 63 0.88 -10.84 14.35
N GLN A 64 1.68 -9.93 14.89
CA GLN A 64 1.20 -8.96 15.88
C GLN A 64 0.23 -7.95 15.24
N VAL A 65 0.57 -7.45 14.05
CA VAL A 65 -0.30 -6.54 13.29
C VAL A 65 -1.61 -7.23 12.94
N SER A 66 -1.57 -8.42 12.32
CA SER A 66 -2.77 -9.17 11.95
C SER A 66 -3.69 -9.42 13.14
N ARG A 67 -3.14 -9.88 14.28
CA ARG A 67 -3.92 -10.09 15.52
C ARG A 67 -4.60 -8.80 15.98
N THR A 68 -3.85 -7.70 16.02
CA THR A 68 -4.37 -6.41 16.50
C THR A 68 -5.52 -5.90 15.61
N VAL A 69 -5.39 -6.06 14.29
CA VAL A 69 -6.42 -5.68 13.32
C VAL A 69 -7.66 -6.56 13.46
N GLU A 70 -7.47 -7.86 13.64
CA GLU A 70 -8.57 -8.82 13.83
C GLU A 70 -9.35 -8.55 15.11
N GLU A 71 -8.67 -8.32 16.24
CA GLU A 71 -9.31 -7.93 17.51
C GLU A 71 -10.14 -6.65 17.35
N LEU A 72 -9.57 -5.61 16.72
CA LEU A 72 -10.26 -4.34 16.48
C LEU A 72 -11.54 -4.50 15.63
N ALA A 73 -11.49 -5.40 14.64
CA ALA A 73 -12.57 -5.69 13.72
C ALA A 73 -13.70 -6.48 14.40
N VAL A 74 -13.36 -7.55 15.10
CA VAL A 74 -14.32 -8.40 15.83
C VAL A 74 -15.09 -7.60 16.87
N ASP A 75 -14.40 -6.74 17.63
CA ASP A 75 -15.03 -5.86 18.63
C ASP A 75 -16.08 -4.90 18.03
N ARG A 76 -16.06 -4.71 16.71
CA ARG A 76 -16.98 -3.84 15.96
C ARG A 76 -17.93 -4.62 15.04
N GLY A 77 -17.94 -5.95 15.08
CA GLY A 77 -18.72 -6.79 14.17
C GLY A 77 -18.31 -6.64 12.70
N PHE A 78 -17.03 -6.34 12.44
CA PHE A 78 -16.46 -6.23 11.10
C PHE A 78 -15.73 -7.53 10.74
N GLU A 79 -15.89 -8.00 9.49
CA GLU A 79 -15.18 -9.17 8.95
C GLU A 79 -13.96 -8.70 8.12
N PRO A 80 -12.72 -8.84 8.64
CA PRO A 80 -11.54 -8.40 7.93
C PRO A 80 -11.14 -9.42 6.84
N HIS A 81 -11.03 -8.97 5.58
CA HIS A 81 -10.51 -9.80 4.48
C HIS A 81 -9.01 -9.62 4.24
N SER A 82 -8.49 -8.42 4.46
CA SER A 82 -7.07 -8.07 4.33
C SER A 82 -6.76 -6.83 5.15
N HIS A 83 -5.46 -6.53 5.32
CA HIS A 83 -5.00 -5.30 5.92
C HIS A 83 -3.87 -4.71 5.08
N ARG A 84 -3.71 -3.40 5.16
CA ARG A 84 -2.59 -2.66 4.54
C ARG A 84 -1.96 -1.76 5.58
N LEU A 85 -0.63 -1.81 5.69
CA LEU A 85 0.12 -0.91 6.56
C LEU A 85 0.99 0.03 5.73
N ASP A 86 0.75 1.32 5.89
CA ASP A 86 1.57 2.38 5.31
C ASP A 86 2.10 3.26 6.45
N VAL A 87 3.42 3.50 6.46
CA VAL A 87 4.06 4.42 7.39
C VAL A 87 4.34 5.73 6.65
N LEU A 88 3.64 6.79 7.04
CA LEU A 88 3.88 8.15 6.55
C LEU A 88 4.99 8.81 7.35
N GLY A 89 6.04 9.31 6.69
CA GLY A 89 7.19 9.93 7.38
C GLY A 89 8.11 10.74 6.46
N LEU A 90 9.35 10.98 6.89
CA LEU A 90 10.39 11.65 6.08
C LEU A 90 11.54 10.67 5.80
N CYS A 91 11.93 10.55 4.54
CA CYS A 91 13.10 9.76 4.17
C CYS A 91 14.40 10.47 4.59
N ALA A 92 15.52 9.73 4.60
CA ALA A 92 16.82 10.26 5.01
C ALA A 92 17.26 11.53 4.24
N ARG A 93 16.76 11.77 3.02
CA ARG A 93 17.04 12.97 2.23
C ARG A 93 16.16 14.17 2.57
N CYS A 94 15.00 13.94 3.19
CA CYS A 94 14.03 14.98 3.54
C CYS A 94 14.02 15.31 5.03
N ARG A 95 14.66 14.48 5.87
CA ARG A 95 14.91 14.84 7.26
C ARG A 95 15.89 16.04 7.30
N PRO A 96 15.65 17.02 8.19
CA PRO A 96 16.56 18.15 8.38
C PRO A 96 17.91 17.71 8.97
#